data_AF-A0AAW0ASU9-F1
#
_entry.id   AF-A0AAW0ASU9-F1
#
_cell.length_a   1.000
_cell.length_b   1.000
_cell.length_c   1.000
_cell.angle_alpha   90.00
_cell.angle_beta   90.00
_cell.angle_gamma   90.00
#
_symmetry.space_group_name_H-M   'P 1'
#
loop_
_entity.id
_entity.type
_entity.pdbx_description
1 polymer ?
#
loop_
_entity_poly.entity_id
_entity_poly.type
_entity_poly.pdbx_seq_one_letter_code
_entity_poly.pdbx_strand_id
1 'polypeptide(L)'
;DHSCLVDDAAVASALGEIDIHSPAPKPVDRESQSYEMLCVFLNDCVQAINSAYDRLANAHPSIGKFVLKPRQKRWYPQLYFHRNEEATVDGIDSAAPLKPSLPATLLKPDVVGLHEKDFNPKALPCCWGFLDATNPQVRLPVEVKKAWPELIWQAGTYARALRSATLERAFRLVFGYNQATCDFRVLIFHNGGLAVSLPCNLRSPSGRKDVVRMLWPVVLWQDAED
;
A
#
# COMPACT_ATOMS: atom_id res chain seq x y z
N ASP A 1 -24.59 14.69 -2.79
CA ASP A 1 -24.64 13.90 -1.55
C ASP A 1 -23.55 12.84 -1.61
N HIS A 2 -22.38 13.13 -1.04
CA HIS A 2 -21.24 12.20 -1.06
C HIS A 2 -21.30 11.33 0.19
N SER A 3 -22.08 10.26 0.15
CA SER A 3 -21.98 9.21 1.17
C SER A 3 -20.74 8.36 0.92
N CYS A 4 -19.97 8.10 1.97
CA CYS A 4 -18.79 7.23 1.96
C CYS A 4 -19.09 5.95 2.74
N LEU A 5 -18.61 4.79 2.27
CA LEU A 5 -18.89 3.50 2.92
C LEU A 5 -18.31 3.44 4.35
N VAL A 6 -17.15 4.06 4.59
CA VAL A 6 -16.49 4.07 5.92
C VAL A 6 -17.31 4.80 6.99
N ASP A 7 -18.20 5.71 6.58
CA ASP A 7 -19.04 6.48 7.52
C ASP A 7 -20.32 5.72 7.93
N ASP A 8 -20.62 4.58 7.30
CA ASP A 8 -21.75 3.75 7.70
C ASP A 8 -21.55 3.14 9.08
N ALA A 9 -22.60 3.12 9.91
CA ALA A 9 -22.51 2.67 11.30
C ALA A 9 -22.06 1.21 11.44
N ALA A 10 -22.48 0.33 10.54
CA ALA A 10 -22.07 -1.08 10.56
C ALA A 10 -20.58 -1.22 10.19
N VAL A 11 -20.12 -0.42 9.23
CA VAL A 11 -18.69 -0.37 8.85
C VAL A 11 -17.84 0.21 9.98
N ALA A 12 -18.28 1.32 10.59
CA ALA A 12 -17.61 1.94 11.72
C ALA A 12 -17.51 0.97 12.92
N SER A 13 -18.58 0.21 13.19
CA SER A 13 -18.57 -0.84 14.22
C SER A 13 -17.55 -1.93 13.88
N ALA A 14 -17.57 -2.46 12.66
CA ALA A 14 -16.64 -3.49 12.21
C ALA A 14 -15.17 -3.03 12.29
N LEU A 15 -14.89 -1.78 11.92
CA LEU A 15 -13.57 -1.16 12.08
C LEU A 15 -13.18 -0.97 13.55
N GLY A 16 -14.14 -0.69 14.44
CA GLY A 16 -13.92 -0.53 15.87
C GLY A 16 -13.48 -1.83 16.56
N GLU A 17 -13.97 -2.96 16.07
CA GLU A 17 -13.69 -4.33 16.54
C GLU A 17 -12.37 -4.91 16.00
N ILE A 18 -11.75 -4.28 15.00
CA ILE A 18 -10.45 -4.74 14.49
C ILE A 18 -9.40 -4.57 15.59
N ASP A 19 -8.77 -5.69 15.93
CA ASP A 19 -7.58 -5.75 16.76
C ASP A 19 -6.36 -6.09 15.89
N ILE A 20 -5.24 -5.43 16.17
CA ILE A 20 -4.00 -5.56 15.42
C ILE A 20 -2.96 -6.18 16.36
N HIS A 21 -2.66 -7.45 16.12
CA HIS A 21 -1.85 -8.29 17.01
C HIS A 21 -0.34 -8.13 16.81
N SER A 22 0.08 -7.59 15.67
CA SER A 22 1.49 -7.29 15.39
C SER A 22 2.10 -6.38 16.47
N PRO A 23 3.41 -6.49 16.74
CA PRO A 23 4.08 -5.54 17.61
C PRO A 23 4.04 -4.13 17.03
N ALA A 24 3.94 -3.12 17.88
CA ALA A 24 4.12 -1.74 17.45
C ALA A 24 5.55 -1.56 16.87
N PRO A 25 5.69 -1.00 15.65
CA PRO A 25 6.99 -0.65 15.10
C PRO A 25 7.78 0.25 16.07
N LYS A 26 9.09 0.02 16.14
CA LYS A 26 10.00 0.77 17.02
C LYS A 26 11.05 1.49 16.18
N PRO A 27 11.63 2.60 16.68
CA PRO A 27 12.80 3.19 16.06
C PRO A 27 13.95 2.17 16.02
N VAL A 28 14.68 2.17 14.92
CA VAL A 28 15.83 1.30 14.68
C VAL A 28 16.99 2.11 14.10
N ASP A 29 18.19 1.58 14.23
CA ASP A 29 19.40 2.29 13.79
C ASP A 29 19.50 2.35 12.26
N ARG A 30 19.12 1.24 11.60
CA ARG A 30 19.18 1.06 10.14
C ARG A 30 17.78 0.97 9.53
N GLU A 31 17.57 1.67 8.42
CA GLU A 31 16.30 1.65 7.65
C GLU A 31 15.82 0.23 7.38
N SER A 32 16.70 -0.65 6.90
CA SER A 32 16.37 -2.04 6.55
C SER A 32 15.79 -2.88 7.68
N GLN A 33 16.06 -2.54 8.95
CA GLN A 33 15.48 -3.24 10.10
C GLN A 33 13.98 -2.91 10.26
N SER A 34 13.53 -1.76 9.75
CA SER A 34 12.12 -1.36 9.78
C SER A 34 11.27 -2.13 8.78
N TYR A 35 11.85 -2.68 7.71
CA TYR A 35 11.09 -3.19 6.56
C TYR A 35 10.27 -4.43 6.96
N GLU A 36 10.89 -5.35 7.70
CA GLU A 36 10.24 -6.56 8.18
C GLU A 36 9.10 -6.23 9.17
N MET A 37 9.37 -5.35 10.14
CA MET A 37 8.35 -4.91 11.10
C MET A 37 7.15 -4.27 10.40
N LEU A 38 7.42 -3.47 9.36
CA LEU A 38 6.39 -2.81 8.58
C LEU A 38 5.59 -3.81 7.74
N CYS A 39 6.23 -4.80 7.12
CA CYS A 39 5.54 -5.87 6.40
C CYS A 39 4.61 -6.66 7.32
N VAL A 40 5.11 -7.08 8.49
CA VAL A 40 4.32 -7.80 9.50
C VAL A 40 3.10 -6.96 9.92
N PHE A 41 3.30 -5.68 10.22
CA PHE A 41 2.21 -4.78 10.61
C PHE A 41 1.18 -4.57 9.50
N LEU A 42 1.61 -4.30 8.27
CA LEU A 42 0.70 -4.06 7.14
C LEU A 42 -0.08 -5.33 6.76
N ASN A 43 0.57 -6.49 6.76
CA ASN A 43 -0.08 -7.77 6.48
C ASN A 43 -1.11 -8.14 7.55
N ASP A 44 -0.80 -7.89 8.83
CA ASP A 44 -1.76 -8.06 9.93
C ASP A 44 -2.98 -7.13 9.78
N CYS A 45 -2.75 -5.87 9.38
CA CYS A 45 -3.85 -4.96 9.04
C CYS A 45 -4.71 -5.49 7.88
N VAL A 46 -4.09 -5.94 6.79
CA VAL A 46 -4.82 -6.50 5.63
C VAL A 46 -5.61 -7.73 6.03
N GLN A 47 -5.03 -8.64 6.83
CA GLN A 47 -5.73 -9.83 7.31
C GLN A 47 -6.94 -9.46 8.16
N ALA A 48 -6.77 -8.57 9.14
CA ALA A 48 -7.84 -8.13 10.03
C ALA A 48 -8.97 -7.42 9.27
N ILE A 49 -8.63 -6.53 8.33
CA ILE A 49 -9.59 -5.84 7.44
C ILE A 49 -10.40 -6.85 6.65
N ASN A 50 -9.74 -7.83 6.03
CA ASN A 50 -10.44 -8.83 5.22
C ASN A 50 -11.37 -9.69 6.08
N SER A 51 -10.93 -10.13 7.26
CA SER A 51 -11.79 -10.88 8.18
C SER A 51 -13.00 -10.07 8.64
N ALA A 52 -12.82 -8.79 8.95
CA ALA A 52 -13.92 -7.90 9.34
C ALA A 52 -14.90 -7.67 8.17
N TYR A 53 -14.38 -7.40 6.98
CA TYR A 53 -15.22 -7.23 5.79
C TYR A 53 -15.98 -8.49 5.43
N ASP A 54 -15.37 -9.66 5.47
CA ASP A 54 -16.04 -10.92 5.09
C ASP A 54 -17.20 -11.22 6.07
N ARG A 55 -17.03 -10.94 7.37
CA ARG A 55 -18.15 -11.00 8.33
C ARG A 55 -19.26 -10.01 7.97
N LEU A 56 -18.89 -8.76 7.68
CA LEU A 56 -19.83 -7.71 7.33
C LEU A 56 -20.61 -8.03 6.05
N ALA A 57 -19.93 -8.47 4.99
CA ALA A 57 -20.55 -8.82 3.71
C ALA A 57 -21.46 -10.04 3.80
N ASN A 58 -21.15 -11.00 4.67
CA ASN A 58 -22.03 -12.15 4.94
C ASN A 58 -23.31 -11.74 5.68
N ALA A 59 -23.22 -10.80 6.62
CA ALA A 59 -24.37 -10.28 7.35
C ALA A 59 -25.19 -9.27 6.53
N HIS A 60 -24.51 -8.47 5.71
CA HIS A 60 -25.07 -7.36 4.94
C HIS A 60 -24.49 -7.35 3.51
N PRO A 61 -25.08 -8.09 2.55
CA PRO A 61 -24.61 -8.11 1.16
C PRO A 61 -24.57 -6.72 0.48
N SER A 62 -25.33 -5.76 1.02
CA SER A 62 -25.30 -4.35 0.64
C SER A 62 -25.43 -3.45 1.85
N ILE A 63 -24.75 -2.30 1.83
CA ILE A 63 -24.82 -1.25 2.85
C ILE A 63 -25.21 0.05 2.16
N GLY A 64 -26.43 0.53 2.42
CA GLY A 64 -27.01 1.64 1.69
C GLY A 64 -27.00 1.38 0.18
N LYS A 65 -26.29 2.23 -0.58
CA LYS A 65 -26.11 2.10 -2.04
C LYS A 65 -24.92 1.21 -2.44
N PHE A 66 -24.10 0.79 -1.49
CA PHE A 66 -22.87 0.05 -1.76
C PHE A 66 -23.13 -1.45 -1.78
N VAL A 67 -22.78 -2.10 -2.89
CA VAL A 67 -22.77 -3.55 -3.00
C VAL A 67 -21.42 -4.07 -2.51
N LEU A 68 -21.43 -4.95 -1.51
CA LEU A 68 -20.20 -5.51 -0.96
C LEU A 68 -19.73 -6.68 -1.83
N LYS A 69 -18.63 -6.49 -2.55
CA LYS A 69 -18.08 -7.49 -3.48
C LYS A 69 -17.27 -8.56 -2.74
N PRO A 70 -17.40 -9.83 -3.15
CA PRO A 70 -16.54 -10.89 -2.66
C PRO A 70 -15.09 -10.60 -3.02
N ARG A 71 -14.17 -11.12 -2.21
CA ARG A 71 -12.75 -10.81 -2.26
C ARG A 71 -12.13 -10.96 -3.65
N GLN A 72 -12.51 -12.00 -4.39
CA GLN A 72 -11.98 -12.32 -5.74
C GLN A 72 -12.38 -11.29 -6.80
N LYS A 73 -13.38 -10.44 -6.52
CA LYS A 73 -13.86 -9.37 -7.40
C LYS A 73 -13.37 -7.98 -6.97
N ARG A 74 -12.49 -7.91 -5.97
CA ARG A 74 -11.83 -6.66 -5.55
C ARG A 74 -10.59 -6.43 -6.41
N TRP A 75 -10.15 -5.18 -6.49
CA TRP A 75 -8.95 -4.76 -7.20
C TRP A 75 -7.67 -5.41 -6.64
N TYR A 76 -7.60 -5.54 -5.31
CA TYR A 76 -6.53 -6.27 -4.62
C TYR A 76 -7.12 -7.46 -3.83
N PRO A 77 -7.43 -8.58 -4.49
CA PRO A 77 -8.11 -9.70 -3.83
C PRO A 77 -7.25 -10.33 -2.72
N GLN A 78 -5.92 -10.34 -2.90
CA GLN A 78 -4.96 -10.84 -1.91
C GLN A 78 -3.77 -9.89 -1.83
N LEU A 79 -3.98 -8.68 -1.32
CA LEU A 79 -2.88 -7.75 -1.09
C LEU A 79 -1.90 -8.34 -0.05
N TYR A 80 -0.62 -8.37 -0.39
CA TYR A 80 0.44 -8.84 0.49
C TYR A 80 1.65 -7.92 0.39
N PHE A 81 2.24 -7.57 1.52
CA PHE A 81 3.42 -6.72 1.63
C PHE A 81 4.67 -7.53 1.88
N HIS A 82 5.71 -7.24 1.11
CA HIS A 82 7.02 -7.87 1.19
C HIS A 82 8.14 -6.83 1.18
N ARG A 83 9.23 -7.09 1.89
CA ARG A 83 10.44 -6.26 1.83
C ARG A 83 11.07 -6.41 0.44
N ASN A 84 11.55 -5.33 -0.16
CA ASN A 84 12.17 -5.41 -1.48
C ASN A 84 13.64 -5.00 -1.41
N GLU A 85 14.51 -6.00 -1.58
CA GLU A 85 15.97 -5.82 -1.51
C GLU A 85 16.60 -5.56 -2.88
N GLU A 86 15.85 -5.81 -3.95
CA GLU A 86 16.33 -5.69 -5.34
C GLU A 86 15.82 -4.43 -6.02
N ALA A 87 16.63 -3.88 -6.93
CA ALA A 87 16.14 -2.83 -7.81
C ALA A 87 15.03 -3.39 -8.72
N THR A 88 13.92 -2.67 -8.82
CA THR A 88 12.83 -3.02 -9.71
C THR A 88 13.24 -2.86 -11.18
N VAL A 89 12.60 -3.64 -12.04
CA VAL A 89 12.79 -3.60 -13.49
C VAL A 89 11.54 -3.07 -14.19
N ASP A 90 11.68 -2.69 -15.46
CA ASP A 90 10.56 -2.30 -16.31
C ASP A 90 9.92 -3.48 -17.05
N GLY A 91 10.54 -4.68 -17.00
CA GLY A 91 10.04 -5.90 -17.65
C GLY A 91 10.28 -5.94 -19.16
N ILE A 92 11.19 -5.09 -19.68
CA ILE A 92 11.57 -5.08 -21.09
C ILE A 92 12.99 -5.61 -21.24
N ASP A 93 13.13 -6.77 -21.88
CA ASP A 93 14.44 -7.32 -22.22
C ASP A 93 15.23 -6.30 -23.08
N SER A 94 16.39 -5.87 -22.57
CA SER A 94 17.30 -4.87 -23.16
C SER A 94 16.98 -3.39 -22.92
N ALA A 95 15.91 -3.04 -22.21
CA ALA A 95 15.73 -1.67 -21.76
C ALA A 95 16.73 -1.37 -20.63
N ALA A 96 17.44 -0.24 -20.73
CA ALA A 96 18.25 0.23 -19.62
C ALA A 96 17.32 0.48 -18.41
N PRO A 97 17.72 0.11 -17.17
CA PRO A 97 16.94 0.40 -15.98
C PRO A 97 16.48 1.85 -16.03
N LEU A 98 15.18 2.10 -15.85
CA LEU A 98 14.55 3.42 -15.89
C LEU A 98 15.48 4.45 -15.22
N LYS A 99 16.25 5.17 -16.05
CA LYS A 99 17.29 6.08 -15.56
C LYS A 99 16.58 7.22 -14.84
N PRO A 100 16.76 7.38 -13.52
CA PRO A 100 16.41 8.64 -12.91
C PRO A 100 17.35 9.69 -13.50
N SER A 101 16.83 10.83 -13.91
CA SER A 101 17.61 11.95 -14.47
C SER A 101 18.52 12.65 -13.44
N LEU A 102 18.83 12.01 -12.30
CA LEU A 102 19.60 12.55 -11.19
C LEU A 102 20.40 11.43 -10.50
N PRO A 103 21.54 11.73 -9.86
CA PRO A 103 22.47 10.70 -9.42
C PRO A 103 21.85 9.81 -8.33
N ALA A 104 21.72 8.52 -8.66
CA ALA A 104 21.57 7.37 -7.75
C ALA A 104 20.26 7.18 -6.95
N THR A 105 19.08 7.50 -7.50
CA THR A 105 17.82 6.96 -6.94
C THR A 105 17.43 5.67 -7.65
N LEU A 106 17.95 4.53 -7.20
CA LEU A 106 17.48 3.23 -7.67
C LEU A 106 15.94 3.18 -7.52
N LEU A 107 15.23 2.72 -8.54
CA LEU A 107 13.82 2.39 -8.43
C LEU A 107 13.72 1.13 -7.56
N LYS A 108 13.69 1.33 -6.26
CA LYS A 108 13.70 0.25 -5.28
C LYS A 108 12.88 0.71 -4.08
N PRO A 109 11.54 0.52 -4.11
CA PRO A 109 10.75 0.65 -2.90
C PRO A 109 11.33 -0.27 -1.83
N ASP A 110 11.35 0.19 -0.59
CA ASP A 110 11.85 -0.60 0.54
C ASP A 110 10.91 -1.77 0.88
N VAL A 111 9.60 -1.53 0.71
CA VAL A 111 8.54 -2.52 0.85
C VAL A 111 7.59 -2.38 -0.35
N VAL A 112 7.08 -3.51 -0.85
CA VAL A 112 6.15 -3.57 -1.98
C VAL A 112 4.90 -4.32 -1.58
N GLY A 113 3.74 -3.73 -1.87
CA GLY A 113 2.46 -4.42 -1.91
C GLY A 113 2.24 -5.04 -3.29
N LEU A 114 1.89 -6.32 -3.30
CA LEU A 114 1.71 -7.15 -4.49
C LEU A 114 0.50 -8.08 -4.30
N HIS A 115 0.12 -8.82 -5.33
CA HIS A 115 -0.88 -9.88 -5.18
C HIS A 115 -0.18 -11.14 -4.65
N GLU A 116 -0.69 -11.72 -3.57
CA GLU A 116 -0.06 -12.85 -2.86
C GLU A 116 0.25 -14.04 -3.79
N LYS A 117 -0.68 -14.41 -4.67
CA LYS A 117 -0.47 -15.47 -5.67
C LYS A 117 0.69 -15.19 -6.65
N ASP A 118 1.02 -13.92 -6.88
CA ASP A 118 2.11 -13.51 -7.79
C ASP A 118 3.44 -13.49 -7.04
N PHE A 119 3.44 -13.62 -5.70
CA PHE A 119 4.65 -13.63 -4.91
C PHE A 119 5.42 -14.94 -5.10
N ASN A 120 6.55 -14.84 -5.79
CA ASN A 120 7.56 -15.89 -5.82
C ASN A 120 8.91 -15.27 -5.42
N PRO A 121 9.47 -15.63 -4.25
CA PRO A 121 10.78 -15.14 -3.81
C PRO A 121 11.91 -15.43 -4.82
N LYS A 122 11.75 -16.45 -5.66
CA LYS A 122 12.71 -16.83 -6.70
C LYS A 122 12.53 -16.06 -8.01
N ALA A 123 11.44 -15.30 -8.15
CA ALA A 123 11.13 -14.51 -9.35
C ALA A 123 11.37 -13.01 -9.13
N LEU A 124 12.32 -12.66 -8.25
CA LEU A 124 12.83 -11.30 -8.17
C LEU A 124 13.73 -11.00 -9.39
N PRO A 125 13.78 -9.74 -9.85
CA PRO A 125 13.24 -8.52 -9.23
C PRO A 125 11.76 -8.25 -9.51
N CYS A 126 11.11 -7.42 -8.66
CA CYS A 126 9.74 -6.96 -8.93
C CYS A 126 9.70 -6.01 -10.14
N CYS A 127 8.58 -5.97 -10.86
CA CYS A 127 8.37 -5.12 -12.03
C CYS A 127 7.25 -4.08 -11.79
N TRP A 128 7.29 -2.94 -12.48
CA TRP A 128 6.23 -1.94 -12.38
C TRP A 128 5.00 -2.26 -13.25
N GLY A 129 5.21 -2.90 -14.41
CA GLY A 129 4.20 -3.17 -15.43
C GLY A 129 4.00 -4.65 -15.73
N PHE A 130 2.98 -4.97 -16.53
CA PHE A 130 2.54 -6.33 -16.85
C PHE A 130 3.32 -7.01 -17.99
N LEU A 131 4.55 -6.57 -18.28
CA LEU A 131 5.21 -6.94 -19.53
C LEU A 131 5.76 -8.38 -19.53
N ASP A 132 6.05 -8.94 -18.36
CA ASP A 132 6.37 -10.35 -18.19
C ASP A 132 5.45 -10.96 -17.11
N ALA A 133 4.98 -12.19 -17.33
CA ALA A 133 4.14 -12.92 -16.36
C ALA A 133 4.97 -13.59 -15.26
N THR A 134 6.29 -13.38 -15.26
CA THR A 134 7.23 -14.12 -14.43
C THR A 134 7.56 -13.36 -13.15
N ASN A 135 7.66 -12.03 -13.23
CA ASN A 135 8.04 -11.17 -12.12
C ASN A 135 6.81 -10.63 -11.39
N PRO A 136 6.85 -10.50 -10.05
CA PRO A 136 5.76 -9.93 -9.29
C PRO A 136 5.62 -8.43 -9.59
N GLN A 137 4.39 -8.00 -9.85
CA GLN A 137 4.10 -6.59 -10.12
C GLN A 137 3.95 -5.77 -8.84
N VAL A 138 4.65 -4.63 -8.78
CA VAL A 138 4.49 -3.63 -7.72
C VAL A 138 3.14 -2.94 -7.86
N ARG A 139 2.27 -3.11 -6.86
CA ARG A 139 0.95 -2.45 -6.78
C ARG A 139 0.94 -1.26 -5.85
N LEU A 140 1.57 -1.41 -4.69
CA LEU A 140 1.61 -0.40 -3.63
C LEU A 140 3.04 -0.27 -3.10
N PRO A 141 3.85 0.64 -3.67
CA PRO A 141 5.18 0.89 -3.14
C PRO A 141 5.08 1.55 -1.77
N VAL A 142 6.01 1.19 -0.90
CA VAL A 142 6.16 1.74 0.45
C VAL A 142 7.61 2.16 0.63
N GLU A 143 7.81 3.43 0.97
CA GLU A 143 9.13 4.02 1.17
C GLU A 143 9.38 4.27 2.66
N VAL A 144 10.61 3.96 3.10
CA VAL A 144 11.05 4.12 4.48
C VAL A 144 12.26 5.04 4.52
N LYS A 145 12.12 6.18 5.22
CA LYS A 145 13.23 7.12 5.46
C LYS A 145 13.20 7.68 6.87
N LYS A 146 14.29 8.36 7.27
CA LYS A 146 14.31 9.18 8.49
C LYS A 146 13.71 10.58 8.28
N ALA A 147 13.69 11.08 7.04
CA ALA A 147 13.25 12.43 6.72
C ALA A 147 12.15 12.45 5.65
N TRP A 148 11.10 13.24 5.88
CA TRP A 148 9.98 13.37 4.94
C TRP A 148 10.36 13.94 3.56
N PRO A 149 11.23 14.95 3.42
CA PRO A 149 11.60 15.46 2.09
C PRO A 149 12.20 14.39 1.18
N GLU A 150 13.12 13.58 1.72
CA GLU A 150 13.75 12.47 0.99
C GLU A 150 12.73 11.39 0.63
N LEU A 151 11.87 11.02 1.59
CA LEU A 151 10.80 10.05 1.38
C LEU A 151 9.86 10.50 0.26
N ILE A 152 9.36 11.74 0.33
CA ILE A 152 8.41 12.30 -0.63
C ILE A 152 9.03 12.35 -2.03
N TRP A 153 10.30 12.73 -2.13
CA TRP A 153 11.03 12.75 -3.40
C TRP A 153 11.07 11.36 -4.04
N GLN A 154 11.45 10.35 -3.26
CA GLN A 154 11.54 8.96 -3.74
C GLN A 154 10.15 8.39 -4.06
N ALA A 155 9.16 8.63 -3.21
CA ALA A 155 7.76 8.26 -3.45
C ALA A 155 7.21 8.87 -4.76
N GLY A 156 7.57 10.12 -5.07
CA GLY A 156 7.23 10.75 -6.34
C GLY A 156 7.82 10.02 -7.55
N THR A 157 9.03 9.47 -7.41
CA THR A 157 9.65 8.64 -8.46
C THR A 157 8.84 7.36 -8.69
N TYR A 158 8.37 6.70 -7.62
CA TYR A 158 7.51 5.52 -7.75
C TYR A 158 6.14 5.84 -8.35
N ALA A 159 5.54 6.96 -7.96
CA ALA A 159 4.28 7.40 -8.54
C ALA A 159 4.42 7.63 -10.06
N ARG A 160 5.55 8.17 -10.52
CA ARG A 160 5.84 8.28 -11.97
C ARG A 160 5.98 6.90 -12.62
N ALA A 161 6.69 5.96 -11.99
CA ALA A 161 6.83 4.61 -12.51
C ALA A 161 5.47 3.89 -12.63
N LEU A 162 4.63 3.95 -11.59
CA LEU A 162 3.27 3.42 -11.61
C LEU A 162 2.40 4.09 -12.68
N ARG A 163 2.57 5.39 -12.92
CA ARG A 163 1.86 6.11 -13.98
C ARG A 163 2.23 5.60 -15.36
N SER A 164 3.52 5.36 -15.61
CA SER A 164 3.96 4.78 -16.88
C SER A 164 3.47 3.34 -17.07
N ALA A 165 3.37 2.57 -15.98
CA ALA A 165 2.95 1.18 -16.02
C ALA A 165 1.44 0.95 -16.09
N THR A 166 0.63 1.88 -15.58
CA THR A 166 -0.83 1.79 -15.55
C THR A 166 -1.43 3.14 -15.89
N LEU A 167 -1.98 3.32 -17.10
CA LEU A 167 -2.50 4.61 -17.55
C LEU A 167 -3.90 4.94 -17.00
N GLU A 168 -4.62 3.94 -16.52
CA GLU A 168 -6.07 4.02 -16.26
C GLU A 168 -6.45 4.80 -15.00
N ARG A 169 -5.54 4.93 -14.02
CA ARG A 169 -5.88 5.58 -12.74
C ARG A 169 -5.72 7.10 -12.76
N ALA A 170 -6.61 7.82 -12.08
CA ALA A 170 -6.53 9.26 -11.88
C ALA A 170 -5.44 9.69 -10.87
N PHE A 171 -5.04 8.78 -9.97
CA PHE A 171 -4.03 9.01 -8.94
C PHE A 171 -3.18 7.78 -8.66
N ARG A 172 -2.05 7.93 -7.98
CA ARG A 172 -1.13 6.85 -7.59
C ARG A 172 -0.91 6.89 -6.09
N LEU A 173 -1.04 5.72 -5.46
CA LEU A 173 -0.88 5.54 -4.04
C LEU A 173 0.55 5.10 -3.73
N VAL A 174 1.19 5.78 -2.79
CA VAL A 174 2.46 5.36 -2.18
C VAL A 174 2.30 5.47 -0.68
N PHE A 175 2.82 4.50 0.07
CA PHE A 175 2.88 4.61 1.52
C PHE A 175 4.24 5.12 1.96
N GLY A 176 4.24 6.02 2.94
CA GLY A 176 5.45 6.55 3.54
C GLY A 176 5.53 6.17 5.01
N TYR A 177 6.67 5.65 5.43
CA TYR A 177 6.96 5.42 6.83
C TYR A 177 8.22 6.19 7.24
N ASN A 178 8.04 7.16 8.13
CA ASN A 178 9.16 7.84 8.77
C ASN A 178 9.61 7.01 9.97
N GLN A 179 10.74 6.32 9.83
CA GLN A 179 11.22 5.43 10.90
C GLN A 179 11.77 6.18 12.11
N ALA A 180 12.16 7.45 11.98
CA ALA A 180 12.68 8.22 13.10
C ALA A 180 11.54 8.62 14.05
N THR A 181 10.36 8.96 13.52
CA THR A 181 9.18 9.32 14.31
C THR A 181 8.17 8.18 14.47
N CYS A 182 8.37 7.07 13.75
CA CYS A 182 7.42 5.97 13.59
C CYS A 182 6.06 6.41 13.03
N ASP A 183 6.05 7.45 12.19
CA ASP A 183 4.82 7.95 11.57
C ASP A 183 4.61 7.35 10.20
N PHE A 184 3.39 6.87 9.96
CA PHE A 184 2.92 6.39 8.67
C PHE A 184 2.07 7.47 7.98
N ARG A 185 2.19 7.59 6.66
CA ARG A 185 1.34 8.47 5.83
C ARG A 185 0.96 7.78 4.53
N VAL A 186 -0.24 8.10 4.07
CA VAL A 186 -0.70 7.80 2.73
C VAL A 186 -0.41 8.99 1.82
N LEU A 187 0.29 8.73 0.71
CA LEU A 187 0.66 9.72 -0.30
C LEU A 187 -0.15 9.45 -1.58
N ILE A 188 -0.95 10.42 -1.99
CA ILE A 188 -1.79 10.36 -3.19
C ILE A 188 -1.22 11.34 -4.20
N PHE A 189 -0.56 10.81 -5.23
CA PHE A 189 -0.05 11.59 -6.35
C PHE A 189 -1.08 11.65 -7.46
N HIS A 190 -1.48 12.84 -7.88
CA HIS A 190 -2.44 13.08 -8.95
C HIS A 190 -1.91 14.16 -9.91
N ASN A 191 -2.64 14.45 -10.98
CA ASN A 191 -2.21 15.43 -11.99
C ASN A 191 -1.99 16.85 -11.44
N GLY A 192 -2.63 17.17 -10.31
CA GLY A 192 -2.51 18.48 -9.65
C GLY A 192 -1.43 18.57 -8.57
N GLY A 193 -0.73 17.47 -8.27
CA GLY A 193 0.31 17.44 -7.24
C GLY A 193 0.20 16.25 -6.29
N LEU A 194 0.50 16.51 -5.01
CA LEU A 194 0.55 15.52 -3.95
C LEU A 194 -0.42 15.90 -2.83
N ALA A 195 -1.35 14.99 -2.51
CA ALA A 195 -2.12 15.03 -1.29
C ALA A 195 -1.54 14.03 -0.28
N VAL A 196 -1.50 14.42 1.00
CA VAL A 196 -0.85 13.65 2.06
C VAL A 196 -1.80 13.52 3.24
N SER A 197 -1.94 12.32 3.80
CA SER A 197 -2.68 12.12 5.04
C SER A 197 -2.03 12.84 6.23
N LEU A 198 -2.80 12.98 7.32
CA LEU A 198 -2.19 13.26 8.61
C LEU A 198 -1.24 12.12 9.01
N PRO A 199 -0.18 12.40 9.80
CA PRO A 199 0.71 11.36 10.29
C PRO A 199 0.00 10.43 11.28
N CYS A 200 0.12 9.13 11.06
CA CYS A 200 -0.38 8.10 11.95
C CYS A 200 0.79 7.49 12.72
N ASN A 201 0.89 7.80 14.01
CA ASN A 201 1.99 7.30 14.82
C ASN A 201 1.78 5.81 15.16
N LEU A 202 2.61 4.93 14.60
CA LEU A 202 2.46 3.48 14.75
C LEU A 202 2.82 2.96 16.15
N ARG A 203 3.40 3.78 17.03
CA ARG A 203 3.59 3.43 18.44
C ARG A 203 2.32 3.63 19.26
N SER A 204 1.38 4.45 18.77
CA SER A 204 0.12 4.71 19.44
C SER A 204 -0.97 3.74 18.97
N PRO A 205 -1.81 3.18 19.88
CA PRO A 205 -2.94 2.35 19.47
C PRO A 205 -3.91 3.08 18.51
N SER A 206 -4.14 4.39 18.73
CA SER A 206 -4.98 5.21 17.86
C SER A 206 -4.38 5.34 16.45
N GLY A 207 -3.09 5.66 16.33
CA GLY A 207 -2.44 5.77 15.02
C GLY A 207 -2.43 4.45 14.24
N ARG A 208 -2.31 3.32 14.93
CA ARG A 208 -2.46 1.99 14.30
C ARG A 208 -3.88 1.76 13.78
N LYS A 209 -4.90 2.13 14.55
CA LYS A 209 -6.31 2.09 14.10
C LYS A 209 -6.56 3.04 12.92
N ASP A 210 -5.92 4.21 12.91
CA ASP A 210 -6.06 5.14 11.78
C ASP A 210 -5.44 4.58 10.50
N VAL A 211 -4.34 3.82 10.58
CA VAL A 211 -3.83 3.08 9.41
C VAL A 211 -4.84 2.04 8.92
N VAL A 212 -5.47 1.27 9.81
CA VAL A 212 -6.52 0.33 9.42
C VAL A 212 -7.66 1.04 8.68
N ARG A 213 -8.12 2.18 9.20
CA ARG A 213 -9.15 3.00 8.55
C ARG A 213 -8.74 3.50 7.17
N MET A 214 -7.48 3.91 7.01
CA MET A 214 -6.94 4.34 5.71
C MET A 214 -6.75 3.19 4.73
N LEU A 215 -6.39 2.00 5.21
CA LEU A 215 -6.21 0.80 4.39
C LEU A 215 -7.54 0.14 3.99
N TRP A 216 -8.60 0.32 4.78
CA TRP A 216 -9.93 -0.22 4.51
C TRP A 216 -10.40 0.08 3.07
N PRO A 217 -10.49 1.33 2.60
CA PRO A 217 -10.91 1.60 1.23
C PRO A 217 -9.93 1.02 0.19
N VAL A 218 -8.63 1.02 0.47
CA VAL A 218 -7.60 0.49 -0.45
C VAL A 218 -7.77 -1.02 -0.67
N VAL A 219 -7.95 -1.78 0.40
CA VAL A 219 -8.14 -3.25 0.35
C VAL A 219 -9.47 -3.62 -0.30
N LEU A 220 -10.44 -2.71 -0.27
CA LEU A 220 -11.81 -2.95 -0.71
C LEU A 220 -12.17 -2.30 -2.04
N TRP A 221 -11.22 -1.62 -2.68
CA TRP A 221 -11.37 -1.09 -4.03
C TRP A 221 -11.91 -2.17 -4.97
N GLN A 222 -12.90 -1.79 -5.77
CA GLN A 222 -13.58 -2.72 -6.66
C GLN A 222 -13.16 -2.51 -8.10
N ASP A 223 -12.87 -1.28 -8.49
CA ASP A 223 -12.40 -0.92 -9.82
C ASP A 223 -11.22 0.09 -9.79
N ALA A 224 -10.84 0.57 -10.97
CA ALA A 224 -9.74 1.51 -11.14
C ALA A 224 -10.14 2.96 -10.80
N GLU A 225 -11.44 3.24 -10.73
CA GLU A 225 -12.01 4.58 -10.57
C GLU A 225 -12.39 4.89 -9.12
N ASP A 226 -12.60 3.85 -8.30
CA ASP A 226 -12.81 3.94 -6.85
C ASP A 226 -11.62 4.57 -6.07
#